data_AF-A0A432I249-F1
#
_entry.id   AF-A0A432I249-F1
#
_cell.length_a   1.000
_cell.length_b   1.000
_cell.length_c   1.000
_cell.angle_alpha   90.00
_cell.angle_beta   90.00
_cell.angle_gamma   90.00
#
_symmetry.space_group_name_H-M   'P 1'
#
loop_
_entity.id
_entity.type
_entity.pdbx_description
1 polymer ?
#
loop_
_entity_poly.entity_id
_entity_poly.type
_entity_poly.pdbx_seq_one_letter_code
_entity_poly.pdbx_strand_id
1 'polypeptide(L)'
;MARTRGQHPPGGRRRHSDLRRRHHRTGKLLHELVPIFLPAGVREVVAAVDGPIVLVTNLLTEGRGMKGFTAGAAVSRISEVIGRSVDVVIVNTGHPGEESLARYADEHKEPLPVGDVPDGCEVITGEFWQGAFARHTRRRLAYAVWGVLSQRLLGS
;
A
#
# COMPACT_ATOMS: atom_id res chain seq x y z
N MET A 1 -43.64 -23.72 54.44
CA MET A 1 -43.42 -22.29 54.80
C MET A 1 -42.17 -21.78 54.08
N ALA A 2 -42.34 -20.64 53.38
CA ALA A 2 -41.40 -19.57 53.00
C ALA A 2 -39.99 -19.83 52.41
N ARG A 3 -39.69 -19.00 51.39
CA ARG A 3 -38.48 -18.86 50.53
C ARG A 3 -37.32 -18.14 51.23
N THR A 4 -36.09 -18.34 50.73
CA THR A 4 -35.17 -17.22 50.42
C THR A 4 -34.20 -17.53 49.27
N ARG A 5 -34.02 -16.54 48.39
CA ARG A 5 -33.11 -16.48 47.24
C ARG A 5 -31.68 -16.10 47.65
N GLY A 6 -30.72 -16.47 46.81
CA GLY A 6 -29.68 -15.54 46.34
C GLY A 6 -28.22 -15.94 46.63
N GLN A 7 -27.45 -16.20 45.57
CA GLN A 7 -26.37 -15.31 45.05
C GLN A 7 -25.37 -16.09 44.19
N HIS A 8 -25.26 -15.65 42.93
CA HIS A 8 -24.20 -15.99 41.97
C HIS A 8 -22.85 -15.40 42.41
N PRO A 9 -21.71 -16.04 42.08
CA PRO A 9 -20.46 -15.34 41.84
C PRO A 9 -20.11 -15.25 40.34
N PRO A 10 -19.27 -14.29 39.93
CA PRO A 10 -19.24 -13.76 38.57
C PRO A 10 -18.03 -14.20 37.74
N GLY A 11 -18.15 -14.05 36.41
CA GLY A 11 -17.08 -13.43 35.63
C GLY A 11 -16.00 -14.33 35.01
N GLY A 12 -16.39 -15.32 34.21
CA GLY A 12 -15.49 -15.92 33.22
C GLY A 12 -15.26 -14.98 32.04
N ARG A 13 -14.29 -14.05 32.14
CA ARG A 13 -13.86 -13.22 31.01
C ARG A 13 -13.14 -14.11 29.98
N ARG A 14 -13.83 -14.36 28.88
CA ARG A 14 -13.26 -14.94 27.64
C ARG A 14 -12.12 -14.04 27.17
N ARG A 15 -10.97 -14.66 26.93
CA ARG A 15 -9.81 -14.05 26.27
C ARG A 15 -10.20 -13.77 24.82
N HIS A 16 -10.48 -12.51 24.50
CA HIS A 16 -10.42 -12.03 23.12
C HIS A 16 -9.04 -11.44 22.89
N SER A 17 -8.24 -12.18 22.15
CA SER A 17 -6.94 -11.84 21.61
C SER A 17 -6.99 -10.56 20.76
N ASP A 18 -5.96 -9.76 20.95
CA ASP A 18 -5.30 -8.87 19.97
C ASP A 18 -6.04 -8.62 18.64
N LEU A 19 -6.72 -7.47 18.55
CA LEU A 19 -6.65 -6.65 17.35
C LEU A 19 -6.03 -5.30 17.73
N ARG A 20 -4.70 -5.30 17.81
CA ARG A 20 -3.93 -4.05 17.75
C ARG A 20 -4.25 -3.39 16.42
N ARG A 21 -5.15 -2.42 16.44
CA ARG A 21 -5.25 -1.39 15.38
C ARG A 21 -3.88 -0.72 15.29
N ARG A 22 -3.02 -1.26 14.42
CA ARG A 22 -1.80 -0.56 14.02
C ARG A 22 -2.28 0.66 13.25
N HIS A 23 -2.37 1.80 13.94
CA HIS A 23 -2.42 3.09 13.30
C HIS A 23 -1.12 3.25 12.53
N HIS A 24 -1.13 2.78 11.29
CA HIS A 24 -0.08 3.00 10.34
C HIS A 24 -0.11 4.50 10.02
N ARG A 25 0.89 5.23 10.52
CA ARG A 25 0.97 6.67 10.26
C ARG A 25 1.09 6.85 8.75
N THR A 26 0.25 7.74 8.24
CA THR A 26 0.02 8.00 6.84
C THR A 26 1.32 8.46 6.17
N GLY A 27 1.73 7.76 5.10
CA GLY A 27 2.88 8.14 4.28
C GLY A 27 2.54 9.21 3.26
N LYS A 28 3.56 9.91 2.72
CA LYS A 28 3.39 10.94 1.68
C LYS A 28 2.61 10.41 0.45
N LEU A 29 2.84 9.14 0.06
CA LEU A 29 2.06 8.44 -0.98
C LEU A 29 0.55 8.49 -0.70
N LEU A 30 0.15 8.20 0.53
CA LEU A 30 -1.25 8.25 0.94
C LEU A 30 -1.75 9.69 1.03
N HIS A 31 -0.93 10.63 1.49
CA HIS A 31 -1.28 12.04 1.50
C HIS A 31 -1.38 12.68 0.11
N GLU A 32 -0.79 12.10 -0.93
CA GLU A 32 -0.90 12.60 -2.31
C GLU A 32 -1.99 11.89 -3.10
N LEU A 33 -2.16 10.57 -2.92
CA LEU A 33 -3.18 9.80 -3.63
C LEU A 33 -4.56 9.84 -2.98
N VAL A 34 -4.65 9.75 -1.64
CA VAL A 34 -5.96 9.71 -0.96
C VAL A 34 -6.76 10.99 -1.21
N PRO A 35 -6.18 12.20 -1.23
CA PRO A 35 -6.96 13.40 -1.55
C PRO A 35 -7.62 13.42 -2.92
N ILE A 36 -7.07 12.71 -3.91
CA ILE A 36 -7.67 12.61 -5.26
C ILE A 36 -9.04 11.91 -5.18
N PHE A 37 -9.23 11.02 -4.22
CA PHE A 37 -10.49 10.28 -4.01
C PHE A 37 -11.48 10.98 -3.06
N LEU A 38 -11.10 12.11 -2.44
CA LEU A 38 -11.98 12.84 -1.51
C LEU A 38 -13.14 13.59 -2.19
N PRO A 39 -13.01 14.16 -3.41
CA PRO A 39 -14.14 14.72 -4.12
C PRO A 39 -15.22 13.67 -4.37
N ALA A 40 -16.48 14.06 -4.17
CA ALA A 40 -17.62 13.18 -4.34
C ALA A 40 -17.67 12.61 -5.77
N GLY A 41 -17.92 11.29 -5.90
CA GLY A 41 -18.05 10.61 -7.18
C GLY A 41 -16.75 10.05 -7.76
N VAL A 42 -15.57 10.50 -7.31
CA VAL A 42 -14.28 10.04 -7.90
C VAL A 42 -14.04 8.57 -7.62
N ARG A 43 -14.24 8.13 -6.37
CA ARG A 43 -14.07 6.71 -6.01
C ARG A 43 -15.03 5.82 -6.80
N GLU A 44 -16.28 6.25 -7.00
CA GLU A 44 -17.29 5.47 -7.72
C GLU A 44 -16.90 5.32 -9.20
N VAL A 45 -16.44 6.40 -9.82
CA VAL A 45 -15.97 6.38 -11.22
C VAL A 45 -14.75 5.48 -11.37
N VAL A 46 -13.77 5.59 -10.47
CA VAL A 46 -12.56 4.75 -10.52
C VAL A 46 -12.89 3.29 -10.23
N ALA A 47 -13.82 2.99 -9.31
CA ALA A 47 -14.26 1.63 -9.05
C ALA A 47 -14.94 0.99 -10.27
N ALA A 48 -15.67 1.78 -11.06
CA ALA A 48 -16.46 1.32 -12.21
C ALA A 48 -15.68 1.19 -13.53
N VAL A 49 -14.37 1.51 -13.57
CA VAL A 49 -13.60 1.37 -14.82
C VAL A 49 -13.44 -0.10 -15.22
N ASP A 50 -13.61 -0.45 -16.49
CA ASP A 50 -13.44 -1.83 -16.95
C ASP A 50 -11.96 -2.27 -17.05
N GLY A 51 -11.04 -1.30 -17.06
CA GLY A 51 -9.59 -1.56 -17.13
C GLY A 51 -8.96 -1.93 -15.78
N PRO A 52 -7.73 -2.46 -15.78
CA PRO A 52 -7.03 -2.80 -14.55
C PRO A 52 -6.61 -1.55 -13.76
N ILE A 53 -6.68 -1.63 -12.43
CA ILE A 53 -6.14 -0.63 -11.51
C ILE A 53 -4.66 -0.95 -11.26
N VAL A 54 -3.77 -0.12 -11.80
CA VAL A 54 -2.31 -0.26 -11.65
C VAL A 54 -1.80 0.78 -10.65
N LEU A 55 -1.19 0.33 -9.55
CA LEU A 55 -0.55 1.20 -8.56
C LEU A 55 0.97 1.24 -8.78
N VAL A 56 1.50 2.40 -9.13
CA VAL A 56 2.96 2.65 -9.11
C VAL A 56 3.34 3.18 -7.74
N THR A 57 4.24 2.48 -7.06
CA THR A 57 4.66 2.85 -5.70
C THR A 57 5.76 3.90 -5.68
N ASN A 58 5.96 4.54 -4.53
CA ASN A 58 7.14 5.37 -4.30
C ASN A 58 8.41 4.50 -4.29
N LEU A 59 9.54 5.10 -4.70
CA LEU A 59 10.85 4.44 -4.62
C LEU A 59 11.34 4.26 -3.18
N LEU A 60 11.01 5.22 -2.32
CA LEU A 60 11.41 5.29 -0.92
C LEU A 60 10.20 5.48 -0.02
N THR A 61 10.35 5.10 1.23
CA THR A 61 9.53 5.62 2.33
C THR A 61 9.78 7.11 2.52
N GLU A 62 8.82 7.83 3.10
CA GLU A 62 8.87 9.27 3.29
C GLU A 62 8.85 9.61 4.78
N GLY A 63 10.05 9.80 5.32
CA GLY A 63 10.31 10.15 6.69
C GLY A 63 9.82 9.11 7.70
N ARG A 64 9.80 9.52 8.97
CA ARG A 64 9.45 8.62 10.10
C ARG A 64 8.00 8.14 10.08
N GLY A 65 7.12 8.81 9.33
CA GLY A 65 5.71 8.44 9.19
C GLY A 65 5.52 7.09 8.48
N MET A 66 6.41 6.75 7.56
CA MET A 66 6.36 5.53 6.77
C MET A 66 7.23 4.39 7.31
N LYS A 67 7.66 4.47 8.58
CA LYS A 67 8.49 3.40 9.16
C LYS A 67 7.73 2.06 9.13
N GLY A 68 8.31 1.07 8.44
CA GLY A 68 7.70 -0.24 8.25
C GLY A 68 6.49 -0.24 7.30
N PHE A 69 6.30 0.83 6.51
CA PHE A 69 5.30 0.90 5.44
C PHE A 69 5.80 0.15 4.22
N THR A 70 4.91 -0.62 3.58
CA THR A 70 5.26 -1.51 2.46
C THR A 70 4.41 -1.20 1.23
N ALA A 71 4.81 -1.71 0.06
CA ALA A 71 3.99 -1.68 -1.15
C ALA A 71 2.65 -2.41 -0.92
N GLY A 72 2.65 -3.55 -0.25
CA GLY A 72 1.43 -4.28 0.12
C GLY A 72 0.48 -3.51 1.05
N ALA A 73 1.03 -2.73 1.98
CA ALA A 73 0.23 -1.79 2.78
C ALA A 73 -0.39 -0.68 1.93
N ALA A 74 0.33 -0.17 0.92
CA ALA A 74 -0.20 0.78 -0.05
C ALA A 74 -1.36 0.18 -0.87
N VAL A 75 -1.17 -1.04 -1.40
CA VAL A 75 -2.19 -1.78 -2.16
C VAL A 75 -3.46 -1.94 -1.34
N SER A 76 -3.33 -2.42 -0.10
CA SER A 76 -4.48 -2.63 0.79
C SER A 76 -5.24 -1.33 1.04
N ARG A 77 -4.51 -0.24 1.33
CA ARG A 77 -5.11 1.05 1.66
C ARG A 77 -5.77 1.72 0.45
N ILE A 78 -5.14 1.66 -0.72
CA ILE A 78 -5.72 2.23 -1.95
C ILE A 78 -6.94 1.42 -2.38
N SER A 79 -6.89 0.09 -2.26
CA SER A 79 -8.06 -0.75 -2.56
C SER A 79 -9.25 -0.41 -1.67
N GLU A 80 -9.01 -0.18 -0.37
CA GLU A 80 -10.04 0.26 0.58
C GLU A 80 -10.64 1.63 0.19
N VAL A 81 -9.80 2.58 -0.22
CA VAL A 81 -10.23 3.93 -0.60
C VAL A 81 -11.06 3.92 -1.89
N ILE A 82 -10.68 3.10 -2.86
CA ILE A 82 -11.42 2.96 -4.12
C ILE A 82 -12.71 2.15 -3.90
N GLY A 83 -12.69 1.18 -2.98
CA GLY A 83 -13.76 0.18 -2.84
C GLY A 83 -13.65 -0.94 -3.88
N ARG A 84 -12.47 -1.10 -4.49
CA ARG A 84 -12.14 -2.14 -5.49
C ARG A 84 -10.67 -2.52 -5.34
N SER A 85 -10.36 -3.80 -5.54
CA SER A 85 -8.98 -4.30 -5.50
C SER A 85 -8.09 -3.62 -6.54
N VAL A 86 -6.89 -3.23 -6.12
CA VAL A 86 -5.78 -2.92 -7.04
C VAL A 86 -5.35 -4.23 -7.70
N ASP A 87 -5.25 -4.20 -9.03
CA ASP A 87 -5.00 -5.38 -9.86
C ASP A 87 -3.50 -5.67 -10.02
N VAL A 88 -2.68 -4.61 -10.06
CA VAL A 88 -1.22 -4.70 -10.24
C VAL A 88 -0.54 -3.63 -9.38
N VAL A 89 0.58 -3.98 -8.76
CA VAL A 89 1.49 -3.05 -8.10
C VAL A 89 2.87 -3.09 -8.75
N ILE A 90 3.38 -1.92 -9.11
CA ILE A 90 4.74 -1.75 -9.66
C ILE A 90 5.65 -1.24 -8.55
N VAL A 91 6.70 -2.01 -8.25
CA VAL A 91 7.63 -1.75 -7.15
C VAL A 91 9.07 -1.68 -7.67
N ASN A 92 9.80 -0.65 -7.24
CA ASN A 92 11.22 -0.56 -7.54
C ASN A 92 12.03 -1.52 -6.66
N THR A 93 12.84 -2.35 -7.30
CA THR A 93 13.90 -3.15 -6.67
C THR A 93 15.28 -2.69 -7.09
N GLY A 94 15.37 -1.66 -7.94
CA GLY A 94 16.64 -1.04 -8.33
C GLY A 94 17.34 -0.38 -7.15
N HIS A 95 18.63 -0.66 -7.03
CA HIS A 95 19.47 -0.17 -5.96
C HIS A 95 20.32 1.00 -6.47
N PRO A 96 20.06 2.25 -6.03
CA PRO A 96 21.04 3.30 -6.27
C PRO A 96 22.30 3.00 -5.45
N GLY A 97 23.44 3.55 -5.88
CA GLY A 97 24.71 3.34 -5.17
C GLY A 97 24.61 3.73 -3.69
N GLU A 98 25.46 3.12 -2.85
CA GLU A 98 25.41 3.27 -1.38
C GLU A 98 25.42 4.72 -0.91
N GLU A 99 26.16 5.60 -1.60
CA GLU A 99 26.20 7.04 -1.29
C GLU A 99 24.82 7.71 -1.42
N SER A 100 24.05 7.38 -2.45
CA SER A 100 22.70 7.90 -2.63
C SER A 100 21.76 7.40 -1.53
N LEU A 101 21.88 6.13 -1.14
CA LEU A 101 21.07 5.57 -0.06
C LEU A 101 21.40 6.18 1.30
N ALA A 102 22.69 6.40 1.60
CA ALA A 102 23.13 7.03 2.83
C ALA A 102 22.51 8.43 2.99
N ARG A 103 22.51 9.23 1.92
CA ARG A 103 21.88 10.56 1.91
C ARG A 103 20.39 10.51 2.25
N TYR A 104 19.67 9.52 1.71
CA TYR A 104 18.24 9.35 2.00
C TYR A 104 17.98 8.79 3.40
N ALA A 105 18.88 7.95 3.91
CA ALA A 105 18.81 7.44 5.27
C ALA A 105 18.93 8.56 6.31
N ASP A 106 19.76 9.57 6.07
CA ASP A 106 19.87 10.77 6.91
C ASP A 106 18.54 11.54 7.00
N GLU A 107 17.72 11.49 5.94
CA GLU A 107 16.35 12.04 5.90
C GLU A 107 15.28 11.08 6.43
N HIS A 108 15.68 9.94 6.99
CA HIS A 108 14.78 8.85 7.43
C HIS A 108 13.94 8.26 6.30
N LYS A 109 14.53 8.13 5.11
CA LYS A 109 13.95 7.47 3.95
C LYS A 109 14.73 6.20 3.64
N GLU A 110 14.01 5.12 3.42
CA GLU A 110 14.54 3.79 3.10
C GLU A 110 13.85 3.28 1.82
N PRO A 111 14.50 2.42 1.01
CA PRO A 111 13.85 1.75 -0.11
C PRO A 111 12.52 1.14 0.32
N LEU A 112 11.44 1.41 -0.43
CA LEU A 112 10.12 0.94 -0.06
C LEU A 112 10.07 -0.60 -0.20
N PRO A 113 9.92 -1.36 0.92
CA PRO A 113 9.85 -2.81 0.85
C PRO A 113 8.55 -3.27 0.20
N VAL A 114 8.57 -4.42 -0.49
CA VAL A 114 7.37 -5.03 -1.09
C VAL A 114 6.34 -5.39 -0.01
N GLY A 115 6.78 -6.11 1.03
CA GLY A 115 5.92 -6.59 2.13
C GLY A 115 4.84 -7.58 1.68
N ASP A 116 3.82 -7.74 2.51
CA ASP A 116 2.69 -8.66 2.25
C ASP A 116 1.69 -8.02 1.29
N VAL A 117 1.66 -8.49 0.04
CA VAL A 117 0.72 -8.02 -0.99
C VAL A 117 -0.53 -8.92 -0.98
N PRO A 118 -1.76 -8.36 -0.97
CA PRO A 118 -2.99 -9.15 -1.02
C PRO A 118 -3.08 -10.07 -2.23
N ASP A 119 -3.70 -11.25 -2.03
CA ASP A 119 -3.99 -12.20 -3.10
C ASP A 119 -4.80 -11.53 -4.22
N GLY A 120 -4.46 -11.84 -5.47
CA GLY A 120 -5.09 -11.26 -6.66
C GLY A 120 -4.47 -9.95 -7.16
N CYS A 121 -3.55 -9.34 -6.41
CA CYS A 121 -2.73 -8.23 -6.90
C CYS A 121 -1.38 -8.76 -7.42
N GLU A 122 -1.11 -8.54 -8.71
CA GLU A 122 0.14 -8.94 -9.33
C GLU A 122 1.27 -7.97 -8.96
N VAL A 123 2.44 -8.50 -8.58
CA VAL A 123 3.61 -7.69 -8.23
C VAL A 123 4.59 -7.66 -9.39
N ILE A 124 4.80 -6.46 -9.96
CA ILE A 124 5.83 -6.23 -10.96
C ILE A 124 6.98 -5.50 -10.32
N THR A 125 8.15 -6.13 -10.37
CA THR A 125 9.40 -5.55 -9.86
C THR A 125 10.31 -5.13 -11.01
N GLY A 126 11.15 -4.14 -10.74
CA GLY A 126 12.15 -3.72 -11.72
C GLY A 126 13.05 -2.62 -11.20
N GLU A 127 14.11 -2.38 -11.94
CA GLU A 127 15.02 -1.28 -11.69
C GLU A 127 14.46 0.03 -12.25
N PHE A 128 13.61 0.68 -11.47
CA PHE A 128 12.98 1.92 -11.88
C PHE A 128 13.67 3.17 -11.36
N TRP A 129 14.74 3.08 -10.58
CA TRP A 129 15.50 4.25 -10.14
C TRP A 129 16.37 4.86 -11.27
N GLN A 130 16.43 6.19 -11.38
CA GLN A 130 17.32 6.91 -12.31
C GLN A 130 18.17 7.99 -11.65
N GLY A 131 19.49 7.88 -11.83
CA GLY A 131 20.45 8.92 -11.45
C GLY A 131 20.66 9.04 -9.94
N ALA A 132 21.22 10.17 -9.50
CA ALA A 132 21.59 10.41 -8.10
C ALA A 132 20.39 10.72 -7.17
N PHE A 133 19.22 11.00 -7.74
CA PHE A 133 18.01 11.35 -7.00
C PHE A 133 16.96 10.25 -7.16
N ALA A 134 16.12 10.06 -6.14
CA ALA A 134 14.99 9.14 -6.14
C ALA A 134 13.93 9.55 -7.17
N ARG A 135 14.17 9.21 -8.44
CA ARG A 135 13.26 9.46 -9.56
C ARG A 135 13.06 8.20 -10.38
N HIS A 136 11.83 8.00 -10.82
CA HIS A 136 11.50 6.90 -11.71
C HIS A 136 12.14 7.10 -13.09
N THR A 137 12.73 6.05 -13.64
CA THR A 137 13.19 5.98 -15.03
C THR A 137 11.96 5.96 -15.91
N ARG A 138 11.65 7.09 -16.56
CA ARG A 138 10.45 7.26 -17.39
C ARG A 138 10.27 6.11 -18.39
N ARG A 139 11.35 5.72 -19.09
CA ARG A 139 11.30 4.68 -20.12
C ARG A 139 10.98 3.30 -19.55
N ARG A 140 11.68 2.88 -18.49
CA ARG A 140 11.48 1.56 -17.88
C ARG A 140 10.09 1.45 -17.24
N LEU A 141 9.66 2.50 -16.56
CA LEU A 141 8.33 2.55 -15.96
C LEU A 141 7.22 2.52 -17.03
N ALA A 142 7.37 3.30 -18.11
CA ALA A 142 6.41 3.29 -19.22
C ALA A 142 6.30 1.89 -19.87
N TYR A 143 7.41 1.19 -20.06
CA TYR A 143 7.38 -0.18 -20.59
C TYR A 143 6.74 -1.17 -19.63
N ALA A 144 6.97 -1.05 -18.32
CA ALA A 144 6.31 -1.91 -17.33
C ALA A 144 4.79 -1.70 -17.35
N VAL A 145 4.33 -0.44 -17.33
CA VAL A 145 2.90 -0.10 -17.42
C VAL A 145 2.30 -0.58 -18.75
N TRP A 146 2.98 -0.32 -19.87
CA TRP A 146 2.51 -0.77 -21.18
C TRP A 146 2.43 -2.29 -21.28
N GLY A 147 3.41 -3.01 -20.71
CA GLY A 147 3.41 -4.47 -20.63
C GLY A 147 2.14 -4.98 -19.95
N VAL A 148 1.82 -4.45 -18.77
CA VAL A 148 0.58 -4.77 -18.04
C VAL A 148 -0.66 -4.53 -18.89
N LEU A 149 -0.78 -3.33 -19.45
CA LEU A 149 -1.97 -2.94 -20.20
C LEU A 149 -2.13 -3.79 -21.45
N SER A 150 -1.05 -4.07 -22.18
CA SER A 150 -1.09 -4.91 -23.37
C SER A 150 -1.52 -6.34 -23.05
N GLN A 151 -1.01 -6.93 -21.97
CA GLN A 151 -1.39 -8.30 -21.58
C GLN A 151 -2.84 -8.37 -21.13
N ARG A 152 -3.31 -7.40 -20.33
CA ARG A 152 -4.64 -7.44 -19.74
C ARG A 152 -5.77 -6.94 -20.64
N LEU A 153 -5.47 -6.09 -21.62
CA LEU A 153 -6.48 -5.52 -22.53
C LEU A 153 -6.46 -6.12 -23.94
N LEU A 154 -5.32 -6.67 -24.38
CA LEU A 154 -5.16 -7.25 -25.72
C LEU A 154 -4.92 -8.76 -25.70
N GLY A 155 -4.59 -9.34 -24.53
CA GLY A 155 -4.39 -10.78 -24.35
C GLY A 155 -5.65 -11.57 -23.99
N SER A 156 -6.78 -10.88 -23.85
CA SER A 156 -8.13 -11.42 -23.65
C SER A 156 -8.85 -11.66 -24.98
#